data_AF-A0A167FFI0-F1
#
_entry.id   AF-A0A167FFI0-F1
#
_cell.length_a   1.000
_cell.length_b   1.000
_cell.length_c   1.000
_cell.angle_alpha   90.00
_cell.angle_beta   90.00
_cell.angle_gamma   90.00
#
_symmetry.space_group_name_H-M   'P 1'
#
loop_
_entity.id
_entity.type
_entity.pdbx_description
1 polymer ?
#
loop_
_entity_poly.entity_id
_entity_poly.type
_entity_poly.pdbx_seq_one_letter_code
_entity_poly.pdbx_strand_id
1 'polypeptide(L)'
;MSPGGVHKIKPADYKKAARVLATSFGDEFISGYLAVGDGCSAEQCNRLNQELLEYIVYAHIIHGIALEVGDFQGIALWMPPGGNLEHWSTIFMSGMWRMVYKLGSNGRYRYFRGFLPFLTKTKRETLGDDDLKTWYLTYIATSAEARGKGYSRKLVEYVTEMVSKSVWTCL
;
A
#
# COMPACT_ATOMS: atom_id res chain seq x y z
N MET A 1 -1.32 1.31 -25.91
CA MET A 1 -1.59 2.44 -25.00
C MET A 1 -2.43 1.91 -23.85
N SER A 2 -2.05 2.18 -22.60
CA SER A 2 -2.83 1.73 -21.45
C SER A 2 -4.20 2.43 -21.39
N PRO A 3 -5.28 1.75 -21.00
CA PRO A 3 -6.59 2.37 -20.80
C PRO A 3 -6.49 3.55 -19.82
N GLY A 4 -7.08 4.70 -20.18
CA GLY A 4 -7.28 5.83 -19.26
C GLY A 4 -6.03 6.63 -18.85
N GLY A 5 -4.84 6.31 -19.36
CA GLY A 5 -3.57 6.93 -18.94
C GLY A 5 -2.98 6.34 -17.65
N VAL A 6 -3.38 5.12 -17.29
CA VAL A 6 -2.87 4.40 -16.13
C VAL A 6 -1.62 3.59 -16.51
N HIS A 7 -0.56 3.69 -15.71
CA HIS A 7 0.69 2.96 -15.97
C HIS A 7 1.15 2.17 -14.75
N LYS A 8 1.79 1.02 -15.00
CA LYS A 8 2.47 0.27 -13.93
C LYS A 8 3.73 1.02 -13.49
N ILE A 9 3.89 1.17 -12.19
CA ILE A 9 5.05 1.83 -11.59
C ILE A 9 6.27 0.93 -11.73
N LYS A 10 7.37 1.50 -12.22
CA LYS A 10 8.65 0.78 -12.35
C LYS A 10 9.38 0.75 -11.02
N PRO A 11 10.22 -0.28 -10.75
CA PRO A 11 11.05 -0.33 -9.54
C PRO A 11 11.90 0.92 -9.30
N ALA A 12 12.33 1.64 -10.34
CA ALA A 12 13.12 2.86 -10.20
C ALA A 12 12.32 4.05 -9.62
N ASP A 13 10.99 4.03 -9.74
CA ASP A 13 10.12 5.16 -9.39
C ASP A 13 9.34 4.94 -8.07
N TYR A 14 9.59 3.85 -7.34
CA TYR A 14 8.86 3.50 -6.11
C TYR A 14 8.87 4.63 -5.07
N LYS A 15 9.96 5.40 -4.96
CA LYS A 15 10.08 6.54 -4.04
C LYS A 15 9.15 7.69 -4.38
N LYS A 16 8.91 7.94 -5.68
CA LYS A 16 7.96 8.99 -6.11
C LYS A 16 6.55 8.63 -5.68
N ALA A 17 6.15 7.38 -5.93
CA ALA A 17 4.86 6.86 -5.53
C ALA A 17 4.68 6.85 -4.00
N ALA A 18 5.69 6.41 -3.26
CA ALA A 18 5.67 6.41 -1.80
C ALA A 18 5.55 7.83 -1.23
N ARG A 19 6.21 8.82 -1.83
CA ARG A 19 6.06 10.23 -1.43
C ARG A 19 4.63 10.72 -1.63
N VAL A 20 3.99 10.39 -2.75
CA VAL A 20 2.60 10.79 -3.00
C VAL A 20 1.68 10.18 -1.95
N LEU A 21 1.82 8.88 -1.67
CA LEU A 21 1.07 8.23 -0.59
C LEU A 21 1.34 8.91 0.76
N ALA A 22 2.61 9.15 1.09
CA ALA A 22 3.00 9.75 2.38
C ALA A 22 2.43 11.16 2.56
N THR A 23 2.42 11.98 1.52
CA THR A 23 1.83 13.33 1.56
C THR A 23 0.30 13.27 1.59
N SER A 24 -0.32 12.36 0.83
CA SER A 24 -1.78 12.20 0.82
C SER A 24 -2.34 11.65 2.13
N PHE A 25 -1.54 10.84 2.84
CA PHE A 25 -1.88 10.23 4.14
C PHE A 25 -1.13 10.88 5.32
N GLY A 26 -0.47 12.02 5.13
CA GLY A 26 0.40 12.64 6.13
C GLY A 26 -0.32 13.02 7.43
N ASP A 27 -1.62 13.28 7.34
CA ASP A 27 -2.49 13.59 8.48
C ASP A 27 -3.26 12.35 9.01
N GLU A 28 -3.04 11.16 8.44
CA GLU A 28 -3.79 9.96 8.84
C GLU A 28 -3.28 9.34 10.14
N PHE A 29 -4.27 8.99 10.97
CA PHE A 29 -4.15 8.40 12.30
C PHE A 29 -3.21 7.20 12.42
N ILE A 30 -3.02 6.42 11.35
CA ILE A 30 -2.18 5.19 11.38
C ILE A 30 -0.70 5.54 11.56
N SER A 31 -0.21 6.61 10.91
CA SER A 31 1.17 7.09 11.07
C SER A 31 1.47 7.50 12.52
N GLY A 32 0.51 8.19 13.15
CA GLY A 32 0.54 8.50 14.58
C GLY A 32 0.42 7.26 15.47
N TYR A 33 -0.49 6.34 15.16
CA TYR A 33 -0.72 5.13 15.97
C TYR A 33 0.54 4.26 16.10
N LEU A 34 1.32 4.15 15.02
CA LEU A 34 2.57 3.38 15.00
C LEU A 34 3.74 4.10 15.69
N ALA A 35 3.71 5.43 15.80
CA ALA A 35 4.86 6.23 16.19
C ALA A 35 4.73 6.93 17.56
N VAL A 36 3.50 7.26 18.00
CA VAL A 36 3.20 8.06 19.22
C VAL A 36 3.68 7.40 20.52
N GLY A 37 3.88 6.08 20.54
CA GLY A 37 4.29 5.35 21.74
C GLY A 37 5.79 5.41 22.08
N ASP A 38 6.62 5.99 21.20
CA ASP A 38 8.09 5.87 21.28
C ASP A 38 8.83 7.22 21.38
N GLY A 39 8.12 8.33 21.60
CA GLY A 39 8.72 9.65 21.83
C GLY A 39 9.41 10.28 20.61
N CYS A 40 9.08 9.85 19.39
CA CYS A 40 9.63 10.46 18.17
C CYS A 40 9.14 11.90 17.97
N SER A 41 9.99 12.75 17.41
CA SER A 41 9.55 14.05 16.90
C SER A 41 8.65 13.85 15.68
N ALA A 42 7.75 14.79 15.39
CA ALA A 42 6.86 14.71 14.22
C ALA A 42 7.64 14.46 12.92
N GLU A 43 8.78 15.12 12.75
CA GLU A 43 9.68 14.92 11.60
C GLU A 43 10.23 13.49 11.52
N GLN A 44 10.65 12.92 12.65
CA GLN A 44 11.12 11.54 12.71
C GLN A 44 10.00 10.55 12.38
N CYS A 45 8.80 10.74 12.94
CA CYS A 45 7.66 9.88 12.67
C CYS A 45 7.25 9.97 11.18
N ASN A 46 7.25 11.17 10.59
CA ASN A 46 6.95 11.39 9.17
C ASN A 46 7.96 10.69 8.25
N ARG A 47 9.25 10.80 8.57
CA ARG A 47 10.31 10.10 7.82
C ARG A 47 10.15 8.59 7.89
N LEU A 48 9.84 8.04 9.06
CA LEU A 48 9.57 6.61 9.24
C LEU A 48 8.35 6.15 8.45
N ASN A 49 7.29 6.97 8.42
CA ASN A 49 6.09 6.68 7.64
C ASN A 49 6.40 6.65 6.12
N GLN A 50 7.18 7.61 5.63
CA GLN A 50 7.60 7.61 4.23
C GLN A 50 8.45 6.37 3.89
N GLU A 51 9.41 6.00 4.73
CA GLU A 51 10.23 4.80 4.54
C GLU A 51 9.39 3.51 4.56
N LEU A 52 8.37 3.45 5.43
CA LEU A 52 7.44 2.33 5.46
C LEU A 52 6.66 2.22 4.14
N LEU A 53 6.15 3.35 3.63
CA LEU A 53 5.42 3.39 2.36
C LEU A 53 6.34 3.06 1.17
N GLU A 54 7.62 3.42 1.23
CA GLU A 54 8.62 2.99 0.25
C GLU A 54 8.70 1.45 0.19
N TYR A 55 8.74 0.78 1.34
CA TYR A 55 8.74 -0.69 1.40
C TYR A 55 7.43 -1.30 0.91
N ILE A 56 6.29 -0.71 1.28
CA ILE A 56 4.96 -1.18 0.85
C ILE A 56 4.82 -1.06 -0.67
N VAL A 57 5.14 0.10 -1.26
CA VAL A 57 5.07 0.28 -2.72
C VAL A 57 5.96 -0.75 -3.41
N TYR A 58 7.20 -0.93 -2.94
CA TYR A 58 8.12 -1.86 -3.56
C TYR A 58 7.64 -3.32 -3.45
N ALA A 59 7.06 -3.70 -2.32
CA ALA A 59 6.41 -5.01 -2.17
C ALA A 59 5.31 -5.24 -3.21
N HIS A 60 4.47 -4.23 -3.48
CA HIS A 60 3.42 -4.32 -4.51
C HIS A 60 3.97 -4.32 -5.93
N ILE A 61 5.13 -3.72 -6.18
CA ILE A 61 5.81 -3.82 -7.47
C ILE A 61 6.28 -5.27 -7.73
N ILE A 62 6.75 -5.98 -6.70
CA ILE A 62 7.25 -7.36 -6.84
C ILE A 62 6.13 -8.39 -6.83
N HIS A 63 5.19 -8.27 -5.91
CA HIS A 63 4.21 -9.31 -5.60
C HIS A 63 2.77 -8.98 -6.03
N GLY A 64 2.53 -7.78 -6.55
CA GLY A 64 1.22 -7.39 -7.03
C GLY A 64 1.27 -6.39 -8.17
N ILE A 65 0.48 -5.33 -8.06
CA ILE A 65 0.46 -4.25 -9.04
C ILE A 65 0.48 -2.91 -8.32
N ALA A 66 1.48 -2.09 -8.64
CA ALA A 66 1.52 -0.67 -8.32
C ALA A 66 1.20 0.14 -9.58
N LEU A 67 0.23 1.04 -9.50
CA LEU A 67 -0.29 1.83 -10.61
C LEU A 67 -0.14 3.32 -10.33
N GLU A 68 0.19 4.09 -11.37
CA GLU A 68 0.15 5.54 -11.37
C GLU A 68 -0.75 6.08 -12.49
N VAL A 69 -1.24 7.30 -12.29
CA VAL A 69 -1.93 8.08 -13.32
C VAL A 69 -1.58 9.55 -13.18
N GLY A 70 -1.50 10.25 -14.32
CA GLY A 70 -1.32 11.70 -14.36
C GLY A 70 0.05 12.14 -13.86
N ASP A 71 1.11 11.39 -14.15
CA ASP A 71 2.49 11.65 -13.67
C ASP A 71 2.57 11.61 -12.14
N PHE A 72 2.24 10.44 -11.58
CA PHE A 72 2.22 10.22 -10.13
C PHE A 72 1.22 11.09 -9.35
N GLN A 73 0.23 11.69 -10.01
CA GLN A 73 -0.84 12.44 -9.34
C GLN A 73 -1.91 11.53 -8.71
N GLY A 74 -2.02 10.28 -9.15
CA GLY A 74 -2.80 9.24 -8.49
C GLY A 74 -2.00 7.96 -8.40
N ILE A 75 -2.10 7.26 -7.26
CA ILE A 75 -1.41 5.99 -6.99
C ILE A 75 -2.41 4.96 -6.49
N ALA A 76 -2.31 3.72 -6.97
CA ALA A 76 -3.05 2.59 -6.41
C ALA A 76 -2.14 1.36 -6.26
N LEU A 77 -2.26 0.66 -5.14
CA LEU A 77 -1.52 -0.54 -4.81
C LEU A 77 -2.50 -1.70 -4.65
N TRP A 78 -2.31 -2.76 -5.44
CA TRP A 78 -3.18 -3.92 -5.49
C TRP A 78 -2.39 -5.20 -5.25
N MET A 79 -2.97 -6.10 -4.46
CA MET A 79 -2.46 -7.46 -4.28
C MET A 79 -3.34 -8.46 -5.04
N PRO A 80 -2.73 -9.43 -5.75
CA PRO A 80 -3.48 -10.48 -6.44
C PRO A 80 -4.06 -11.49 -5.44
N PRO A 81 -5.01 -12.33 -5.89
CA PRO A 81 -5.53 -13.44 -5.10
C PRO A 81 -4.42 -14.34 -4.57
N GLY A 82 -4.49 -14.71 -3.29
CA GLY A 82 -3.45 -15.48 -2.60
C GLY A 82 -2.16 -14.69 -2.29
N GLY A 83 -2.06 -13.43 -2.71
CA GLY A 83 -0.97 -12.54 -2.34
C GLY A 83 -1.09 -12.04 -0.91
N ASN A 84 -0.02 -12.15 -0.12
CA ASN A 84 0.07 -11.56 1.21
C ASN A 84 1.39 -10.78 1.37
N LEU A 85 1.30 -9.60 1.96
CA LEU A 85 2.45 -8.76 2.30
C LEU A 85 3.28 -9.34 3.46
N GLU A 86 2.72 -10.27 4.23
CA GLU A 86 3.35 -10.87 5.41
C GLU A 86 4.33 -12.02 5.10
N HIS A 87 4.45 -12.46 3.84
CA HIS A 87 5.43 -13.49 3.51
C HIS A 87 6.86 -12.99 3.83
N TRP A 88 7.65 -13.83 4.49
CA TRP A 88 9.04 -13.51 4.86
C TRP A 88 9.88 -13.05 3.66
N SER A 89 9.63 -13.60 2.47
CA SER A 89 10.24 -13.15 1.21
C SER A 89 9.90 -11.69 0.89
N THR A 90 8.64 -11.29 1.07
CA THR A 90 8.19 -9.91 0.87
C THR A 90 8.83 -8.97 1.89
N ILE A 91 8.87 -9.36 3.17
CA ILE A 91 9.48 -8.56 4.24
C ILE A 91 11.00 -8.38 4.00
N PHE A 92 11.67 -9.43 3.51
CA PHE A 92 13.10 -9.40 3.22
C PHE A 92 13.42 -8.57 1.96
N MET A 93 12.75 -8.87 0.84
CA MET A 93 12.99 -8.26 -0.47
C MET A 93 12.56 -6.79 -0.52
N SER A 94 11.51 -6.42 0.20
CA SER A 94 11.12 -5.01 0.33
C SER A 94 12.06 -4.21 1.21
N GLY A 95 12.86 -4.84 2.07
CA GLY A 95 13.63 -4.14 3.09
C GLY A 95 12.83 -3.77 4.33
N MET A 96 11.55 -4.17 4.42
CA MET A 96 10.65 -3.90 5.56
C MET A 96 11.18 -4.44 6.89
N TRP A 97 12.03 -5.47 6.86
CA TRP A 97 12.76 -5.95 8.04
C TRP A 97 13.56 -4.84 8.75
N ARG A 98 14.01 -3.80 8.05
CA ARG A 98 14.72 -2.66 8.64
C ARG A 98 13.85 -1.87 9.62
N MET A 99 12.53 -1.91 9.46
CA MET A 99 11.60 -1.27 10.39
C MET A 99 11.66 -1.88 11.80
N VAL A 100 12.08 -3.14 11.93
CA VAL A 100 12.32 -3.76 13.24
C VAL A 100 13.43 -3.03 14.01
N TYR A 101 14.41 -2.44 13.33
CA TYR A 101 15.48 -1.68 13.99
C TYR A 101 15.14 -0.20 14.14
N LYS A 102 14.26 0.34 13.30
CA LYS A 102 13.92 1.77 13.25
C LYS A 102 12.73 2.15 14.14
N LEU A 103 11.79 1.23 14.37
CA LEU A 103 10.68 1.45 15.29
C LEU A 103 11.13 1.21 16.74
N GLY A 104 10.55 1.95 17.69
CA GLY A 104 10.69 1.62 19.10
C GLY A 104 9.97 0.31 19.44
N SER A 105 10.10 -0.14 20.68
CA SER A 105 9.55 -1.43 21.12
C SER A 105 8.02 -1.47 20.96
N ASN A 106 7.33 -0.37 21.26
CA ASN A 106 5.88 -0.29 21.13
C ASN A 106 5.44 -0.21 19.68
N GLY A 107 6.11 0.61 18.85
CA GLY A 107 5.81 0.71 17.42
C GLY A 107 5.99 -0.62 16.70
N ARG A 108 7.05 -1.37 17.01
CA ARG A 108 7.26 -2.73 16.48
C ARG A 108 6.13 -3.68 16.86
N TYR A 109 5.76 -3.70 18.15
CA TYR A 109 4.70 -4.58 18.62
C TYR A 109 3.38 -4.24 17.94
N ARG A 110 3.00 -2.95 17.92
CA ARG A 110 1.78 -2.49 17.26
C ARG A 110 1.77 -2.85 15.77
N TYR A 111 2.87 -2.67 15.06
CA TYR A 111 2.92 -2.96 13.63
C TYR A 111 2.88 -4.47 13.32
N PHE A 112 3.84 -5.23 13.87
CA PHE A 112 4.04 -6.64 13.49
C PHE A 112 3.17 -7.63 14.27
N ARG A 113 2.74 -7.28 15.49
CA ARG A 113 1.89 -8.16 16.34
C ARG A 113 0.45 -7.67 16.45
N GLY A 114 0.17 -6.42 16.11
CA GLY A 114 -1.17 -5.84 16.13
C GLY A 114 -1.76 -5.67 14.73
N PHE A 115 -1.34 -4.61 14.05
CA PHE A 115 -1.93 -4.12 12.81
C PHE A 115 -1.90 -5.12 11.66
N LEU A 116 -0.73 -5.66 11.30
CA LEU A 116 -0.62 -6.60 10.18
C LEU A 116 -1.44 -7.89 10.40
N PRO A 117 -1.30 -8.60 11.55
CA PRO A 117 -2.12 -9.79 11.80
C PRO A 117 -3.61 -9.48 11.84
N PHE A 118 -4.00 -8.34 12.39
CA PHE A 118 -5.40 -7.93 12.45
C PHE A 118 -5.98 -7.63 11.07
N LEU A 119 -5.21 -6.99 10.20
CA LEU A 119 -5.60 -6.70 8.81
C LEU A 119 -5.80 -8.00 8.02
N THR A 120 -4.86 -8.94 8.11
CA THR A 120 -4.98 -10.26 7.47
C THR A 120 -6.16 -11.05 8.02
N LYS A 121 -6.36 -11.03 9.35
CA LYS A 121 -7.50 -11.70 9.99
C LYS A 121 -8.82 -11.13 9.50
N THR A 122 -8.97 -9.81 9.53
CA THR A 122 -10.20 -9.11 9.09
C THR A 122 -10.49 -9.41 7.62
N LYS A 123 -9.46 -9.37 6.76
CA LYS A 123 -9.58 -9.74 5.34
C LYS A 123 -10.14 -11.15 5.18
N ARG A 124 -9.54 -12.13 5.87
CA ARG A 124 -9.98 -13.53 5.81
C ARG A 124 -11.39 -13.73 6.37
N GLU A 125 -11.73 -13.09 7.49
CA GLU A 125 -13.06 -13.18 8.08
C GLU A 125 -14.14 -12.56 7.19
N THR A 126 -13.79 -11.48 6.47
CA THR A 126 -14.73 -10.80 5.56
C THR A 126 -14.93 -11.57 4.26
N LEU A 127 -13.84 -12.10 3.68
CA LEU A 127 -13.88 -12.76 2.36
C LEU A 127 -14.15 -14.26 2.44
N GLY A 128 -13.92 -14.91 3.58
CA GLY A 128 -14.09 -16.35 3.74
C GLY A 128 -13.33 -17.15 2.68
N ASP A 129 -14.03 -18.05 2.00
CA ASP A 129 -13.47 -18.91 0.95
C ASP A 129 -13.02 -18.14 -0.31
N ASP A 130 -13.46 -16.88 -0.47
CA ASP A 130 -13.09 -16.03 -1.59
C ASP A 130 -11.81 -15.23 -1.34
N ASP A 131 -11.20 -15.30 -0.15
CA ASP A 131 -9.93 -14.61 0.16
C ASP A 131 -8.80 -14.97 -0.84
N LEU A 132 -8.77 -16.24 -1.25
CA LEU A 132 -7.81 -16.77 -2.22
C LEU A 132 -8.20 -16.47 -3.68
N LYS A 133 -9.36 -15.85 -3.91
CA LYS A 133 -9.89 -15.51 -5.25
C LYS A 133 -10.06 -14.00 -5.48
N THR A 134 -9.74 -13.19 -4.48
CA THR A 134 -10.03 -11.76 -4.48
C THR A 134 -8.76 -10.93 -4.64
N TRP A 135 -8.77 -10.01 -5.61
CA TRP A 135 -7.83 -8.90 -5.69
C TRP A 135 -8.13 -7.89 -4.60
N TYR A 136 -7.11 -7.43 -3.90
CA TYR A 136 -7.26 -6.54 -2.75
C TYR A 136 -6.62 -5.18 -3.02
N LEU A 137 -7.43 -4.12 -2.97
CA LEU A 137 -6.93 -2.76 -3.00
C LEU A 137 -6.35 -2.39 -1.64
N THR A 138 -5.02 -2.31 -1.55
CA THR A 138 -4.34 -2.05 -0.27
C THR A 138 -4.19 -0.55 0.00
N TYR A 139 -3.85 0.24 -1.02
CA TYR A 139 -3.75 1.69 -0.91
C TYR A 139 -4.25 2.37 -2.17
N ILE A 140 -4.94 3.50 -2.00
CA ILE A 140 -5.29 4.41 -3.09
C ILE A 140 -5.15 5.84 -2.63
N ALA A 141 -4.47 6.67 -3.42
CA ALA A 141 -4.29 8.07 -3.12
C ALA A 141 -4.32 8.92 -4.38
N THR A 142 -4.74 10.17 -4.20
CA THR A 142 -4.58 11.23 -5.19
C THR A 142 -3.93 12.43 -4.52
N SER A 143 -3.05 13.13 -5.25
CA SER A 143 -2.51 14.40 -4.80
C SER A 143 -3.64 15.42 -4.64
N ALA A 144 -3.47 16.39 -3.74
CA ALA A 144 -4.49 17.40 -3.46
C ALA A 144 -4.94 18.14 -4.74
N GLU A 145 -3.98 18.49 -5.60
CA GLU A 145 -4.18 19.19 -6.87
C GLU A 145 -4.89 18.34 -7.96
N ALA A 146 -4.96 17.03 -7.76
CA ALA A 146 -5.57 16.09 -8.70
C ALA A 146 -6.92 15.54 -8.24
N ARG A 147 -7.38 15.95 -7.05
CA ARG A 147 -8.72 15.61 -6.56
C ARG A 147 -9.79 16.13 -7.54
N GLY A 148 -10.85 15.35 -7.72
CA GLY A 148 -11.93 15.68 -8.67
C GLY A 148 -11.64 15.37 -10.15
N LYS A 149 -10.40 15.00 -10.52
CA LYS A 149 -10.05 14.64 -11.91
C LYS A 149 -10.40 13.19 -12.31
N GLY A 150 -11.05 12.45 -11.42
CA GLY A 150 -11.45 11.05 -11.65
C GLY A 150 -10.31 10.03 -11.62
N TYR A 151 -9.13 10.38 -11.10
CA TYR A 151 -7.96 9.49 -11.09
C TYR A 151 -8.15 8.24 -10.24
N SER A 152 -8.75 8.33 -9.05
CA SER A 152 -9.05 7.14 -8.24
C SER A 152 -9.97 6.17 -8.99
N ARG A 153 -10.97 6.69 -9.70
CA ARG A 153 -11.89 5.90 -10.52
C ARG A 153 -11.13 5.15 -11.61
N LYS A 154 -10.28 5.85 -12.38
CA LYS A 154 -9.45 5.23 -13.44
C LYS A 154 -8.54 4.13 -12.91
N LEU A 155 -7.92 4.34 -11.74
CA LEU A 155 -7.04 3.36 -11.12
C LEU A 155 -7.79 2.10 -10.67
N VAL A 156 -9.01 2.24 -10.18
CA VAL A 156 -9.87 1.12 -9.79
C VAL A 156 -10.38 0.39 -11.02
N GLU A 157 -10.95 1.12 -11.99
CA GLU A 157 -11.46 0.58 -13.24
C GLU A 157 -10.40 -0.23 -14.00
N TYR A 158 -9.13 0.22 -13.99
CA TYR A 158 -8.05 -0.52 -14.63
C TYR A 158 -7.95 -1.98 -14.12
N VAL A 159 -8.04 -2.19 -12.81
CA VAL A 159 -7.93 -3.53 -12.22
C VAL A 159 -9.26 -4.27 -12.31
N THR A 160 -10.39 -3.61 -12.06
CA THR A 160 -11.69 -4.29 -12.13
C THR A 160 -12.05 -4.71 -13.57
N GLU A 161 -11.65 -3.96 -14.60
CA GLU A 161 -11.78 -4.37 -16.00
C GLU A 161 -10.83 -5.50 -16.40
N MET A 162 -9.64 -5.55 -15.78
CA MET A 162 -8.71 -6.67 -15.95
C MET A 162 -9.31 -7.94 -15.31
N VAL A 163 -9.93 -7.80 -14.14
CA VAL A 163 -10.50 -8.90 -13.36
C VAL A 163 -11.86 -9.36 -13.88
N SER A 164 -12.70 -8.48 -14.42
CA SER A 164 -14.02 -8.85 -14.98
C SER A 164 -13.93 -9.79 -16.18
N LYS A 165 -12.74 -9.91 -16.79
CA LYS A 165 -12.42 -10.85 -17.85
C LYS A 165 -11.90 -12.19 -17.34
N SER A 166 -11.93 -12.40 -16.02
CA SER A 166 -11.39 -13.57 -15.31
C SER A 166 -12.40 -14.13 -14.32
N VAL A 167 -12.08 -15.26 -13.69
CA VAL A 167 -12.89 -15.88 -12.62
C VAL A 167 -12.70 -15.23 -11.24
N TRP A 168 -11.86 -14.20 -11.15
CA TRP A 168 -11.47 -13.54 -9.91
C TRP A 168 -12.42 -12.37 -9.56
N THR A 169 -12.43 -11.97 -8.30
CA THR A 169 -13.22 -10.84 -7.77
C THR A 169 -12.31 -9.72 -7.25
N CYS A 170 -12.86 -8.55 -6.93
CA CYS A 170 -12.13 -7.42 -6.32
C CYS A 170 -12.80 -6.97 -5.01
N LEU A 171 -12.00 -6.55 -4.03
CA LEU A 171 -12.41 -5.86 -2.80
C LEU A 171 -11.57 -4.59 -2.59
#